data_AF-A0A1U7R5Q7-F1
#
_entry.id   AF-A0A1U7R5Q7-F1
#
_cell.length_a   1.000
_cell.length_b   1.000
_cell.length_c   1.000
_cell.angle_alpha   90.00
_cell.angle_beta   90.00
_cell.angle_gamma   90.00
#
_symmetry.space_group_name_H-M   'P 1'
#
loop_
_entity.id
_entity.type
_entity.pdbx_description
1 polymer ?
#
loop_
_entity_poly.entity_id
_entity_poly.type
_entity_poly.pdbx_seq_one_letter_code
_entity_poly.pdbx_strand_id
1 'polypeptide(L)'
;MNYSPEVSSKAYLMSICCMVNEKFRENVPAWETFKKKPEHFPFFFKCILKAALAETDGEFSLHEQTVLLLFLDHCFNSLEVDLIRSQVQQLISLPMWMGLQPARLELELKKTPKLRKFWNLIKKNDEKMDPEAREHAYQERRFLSQLIQKFISVLKSIPLSGNWPPLLSSLYIIM
;
A
#
# COMPACT_ATOMS: atom_id res chain seq x y z
N MET A 1 -8.41 17.69 11.37
CA MET A 1 -7.99 17.47 9.97
C MET A 1 -9.17 17.86 9.10
N ASN A 2 -8.96 18.81 8.17
CA ASN A 2 -9.99 19.30 7.24
C ASN A 2 -9.82 18.60 5.88
N TYR A 3 -9.65 17.28 5.91
CA TYR A 3 -9.49 16.45 4.73
C TYR A 3 -10.85 15.88 4.34
N SER A 4 -11.18 15.91 3.06
CA SER A 4 -12.33 15.23 2.46
C SER A 4 -11.98 14.82 1.03
N PRO A 5 -12.74 13.89 0.41
CA PRO A 5 -12.50 13.47 -0.96
C PRO A 5 -12.47 14.64 -1.97
N GLU A 6 -13.29 15.67 -1.76
CA GLU A 6 -13.47 16.80 -2.67
C GLU A 6 -12.26 17.74 -2.72
N VAL A 7 -11.51 17.83 -1.62
CA VAL A 7 -10.31 18.69 -1.51
C VAL A 7 -9.01 17.89 -1.60
N SER A 8 -9.08 16.57 -1.78
CA SER A 8 -7.93 15.69 -1.84
C SER A 8 -7.04 16.04 -3.03
N SER A 9 -5.75 16.23 -2.78
CA SER A 9 -4.75 16.58 -3.79
C SER A 9 -3.40 15.96 -3.45
N LYS A 10 -2.47 15.91 -4.40
CA LYS A 10 -1.07 15.49 -4.16
C LYS A 10 -0.48 16.16 -2.92
N ALA A 11 -0.62 17.48 -2.80
CA ALA A 11 -0.10 18.24 -1.66
C ALA A 11 -0.73 17.81 -0.33
N TYR A 12 -2.05 17.55 -0.31
CA TYR A 12 -2.74 17.03 0.87
C TYR A 12 -2.24 15.65 1.27
N LEU A 13 -2.12 14.74 0.30
CA LEU A 13 -1.65 13.37 0.54
C LEU A 13 -0.24 13.38 1.14
N MET A 14 0.69 14.09 0.48
CA MET A 14 2.07 14.17 0.91
C MET A 14 2.22 14.84 2.27
N SER A 15 1.50 15.94 2.53
CA SER A 15 1.59 16.64 3.82
C SER A 15 1.12 15.76 4.98
N ILE A 16 0.05 14.98 4.79
CA ILE A 16 -0.42 14.05 5.81
C ILE A 16 0.62 12.94 6.06
N CYS A 17 1.16 12.33 5.01
CA CYS A 17 2.19 11.30 5.13
C CYS A 17 3.45 11.83 5.84
N CYS A 18 3.96 13.01 5.46
CA CYS A 18 5.10 13.63 6.10
C CYS A 18 4.86 13.85 7.60
N MET A 19 3.68 14.35 7.99
CA MET A 19 3.35 14.56 9.41
C MET A 19 3.20 13.28 10.20
N VAL A 20 2.68 12.21 9.60
CA VAL A 20 2.63 10.89 10.25
C VAL A 20 4.04 10.34 10.42
N ASN A 21 4.85 10.32 9.36
CA ASN A 21 6.22 9.82 9.40
C ASN A 21 7.06 10.60 10.44
N GLU A 22 6.89 11.91 10.50
CA GLU A 22 7.56 12.77 11.47
C GLU A 22 7.14 12.45 12.92
N LYS A 23 5.85 12.15 13.14
CA LYS A 23 5.38 11.71 14.47
C LYS A 23 5.99 10.39 14.89
N PHE A 24 6.16 9.44 13.97
CA PHE A 24 6.90 8.22 14.24
C PHE A 24 8.39 8.48 14.51
N ARG A 25 9.01 9.38 13.74
CA ARG A 25 10.42 9.80 13.94
C ARG A 25 10.65 10.40 15.33
N GLU A 26 9.71 11.20 15.82
CA GLU A 26 9.75 11.83 17.15
C GLU A 26 9.15 10.93 18.25
N ASN A 27 8.78 9.69 17.93
CA ASN A 27 8.18 8.72 18.86
C ASN A 27 6.96 9.26 19.63
N VAL A 28 6.08 9.99 18.94
CA VAL A 28 4.82 10.51 19.49
C VAL A 28 3.61 9.85 18.82
N PRO A 29 2.43 9.81 19.48
CA PRO A 29 1.24 9.17 18.92
C PRO A 29 0.84 9.73 17.54
N ALA A 30 0.86 8.87 16.52
CA ALA A 30 0.59 9.25 15.13
C ALA A 30 -0.89 9.20 14.73
N TRP A 31 -1.65 8.28 15.33
CA TRP A 31 -2.97 7.89 14.81
C TRP A 31 -4.17 8.60 15.45
N GLU A 32 -3.96 9.37 16.53
CA GLU A 32 -5.04 9.99 17.31
C GLU A 32 -5.99 10.86 16.48
N THR A 33 -5.45 11.62 15.54
CA THR A 33 -6.24 12.50 14.67
C THR A 33 -7.20 11.71 13.78
N PHE A 34 -6.76 10.56 13.25
CA PHE A 34 -7.58 9.72 12.39
C PHE A 34 -8.62 8.94 13.18
N LYS A 35 -8.28 8.48 14.40
CA LYS A 35 -9.24 7.83 15.30
C LYS A 35 -10.39 8.77 15.69
N LYS A 36 -10.10 10.07 15.90
CA LYS A 36 -11.12 11.07 16.22
C LYS A 36 -12.08 11.37 15.06
N LYS A 37 -11.62 11.25 13.81
CA LYS A 37 -12.41 11.50 12.59
C LYS A 37 -12.04 10.46 11.50
N PRO A 38 -12.58 9.22 11.59
CA PRO A 38 -12.14 8.11 10.75
C PRO A 38 -12.75 8.09 9.34
N GLU A 39 -13.83 8.84 9.11
CA GLU A 39 -14.72 8.74 7.95
C GLU A 39 -14.02 8.78 6.59
N HIS A 40 -13.02 9.65 6.43
CA HIS A 40 -12.31 9.82 5.15
C HIS A 40 -10.98 9.06 5.07
N PHE A 41 -10.58 8.34 6.11
CA PHE A 41 -9.34 7.57 6.11
C PHE A 41 -9.31 6.45 5.06
N PRO A 42 -10.40 5.68 4.81
CA PRO A 42 -10.39 4.66 3.75
C PRO A 42 -10.12 5.25 2.36
N PHE A 43 -10.72 6.39 2.04
CA PHE A 43 -10.49 7.08 0.77
C PHE A 43 -9.04 7.61 0.68
N PHE A 44 -8.56 8.23 1.75
CA PHE A 44 -7.16 8.67 1.85
C PHE A 44 -6.19 7.51 1.61
N PHE A 45 -6.36 6.39 2.31
CA PHE A 45 -5.50 5.23 2.20
C PHE A 45 -5.50 4.65 0.77
N LYS A 46 -6.67 4.56 0.14
CA LYS A 46 -6.80 4.20 -1.29
C LYS A 46 -5.98 5.12 -2.20
N CYS A 47 -6.02 6.44 -1.97
CA CYS A 47 -5.21 7.39 -2.72
C CYS A 47 -3.71 7.18 -2.49
N ILE A 48 -3.28 6.84 -1.27
CA ILE A 48 -1.88 6.49 -0.98
C ILE A 48 -1.44 5.24 -1.74
N LEU A 49 -2.26 4.18 -1.80
CA LEU A 49 -1.92 2.97 -2.57
C LEU A 49 -1.73 3.28 -4.06
N LYS A 50 -2.63 4.10 -4.63
CA LYS A 50 -2.50 4.56 -6.03
C LYS A 50 -1.23 5.37 -6.25
N ALA A 51 -0.94 6.33 -5.37
CA ALA A 51 0.25 7.18 -5.46
C ALA A 51 1.55 6.36 -5.33
N ALA A 52 1.57 5.34 -4.44
CA ALA A 52 2.72 4.46 -4.27
C ALA A 52 3.00 3.61 -5.52
N LEU A 53 1.97 3.30 -6.33
CA LEU A 53 2.09 2.58 -7.61
C LEU A 53 2.18 3.49 -8.85
N ALA A 54 2.14 4.81 -8.70
CA ALA A 54 2.29 5.75 -9.82
C ALA A 54 3.61 5.50 -10.58
N GLU A 55 3.69 5.89 -11.86
CA GLU A 55 4.92 5.71 -12.64
C GLU A 55 6.12 6.42 -11.99
N THR A 56 7.32 5.85 -12.08
CA THR A 56 8.53 6.34 -11.41
C THR A 56 8.90 7.77 -11.83
N ASP A 57 8.72 8.10 -13.11
CA ASP A 57 8.97 9.44 -13.68
C ASP A 57 7.67 10.25 -13.86
N GLY A 58 6.61 9.87 -13.16
CA GLY A 58 5.27 10.43 -13.28
C GLY A 58 4.97 11.57 -12.29
N GLU A 59 3.71 11.64 -11.85
CA GLU A 59 3.20 12.69 -10.95
C GLU A 59 3.97 12.77 -9.62
N PHE A 60 4.42 11.65 -9.08
CA PHE A 60 5.15 11.56 -7.81
C PHE A 60 6.61 11.24 -8.07
N SER A 61 7.51 12.09 -7.61
CA SER A 61 8.95 11.84 -7.66
C SER A 61 9.34 10.61 -6.82
N LEU A 62 10.50 10.02 -7.10
CA LEU A 62 11.01 8.87 -6.34
C LEU A 62 11.17 9.18 -4.83
N HIS A 63 11.50 10.43 -4.49
CA HIS A 63 11.56 10.88 -3.09
C HIS A 63 10.17 10.86 -2.44
N GLU A 64 9.16 11.43 -3.10
CA GLU A 64 7.78 11.42 -2.60
C GLU A 64 7.26 9.98 -2.47
N GLN A 65 7.57 9.11 -3.42
CA GLN A 65 7.23 7.69 -3.33
C GLN A 65 7.92 6.99 -2.15
N THR A 66 9.14 7.39 -1.78
CA THR A 66 9.83 6.89 -0.59
C THR A 66 9.11 7.32 0.69
N VAL A 67 8.63 8.56 0.76
CA VAL A 67 7.79 9.05 1.88
C VAL A 67 6.48 8.25 1.98
N LEU A 68 5.84 7.94 0.85
CA LEU A 68 4.65 7.09 0.81
C LEU A 68 4.94 5.66 1.30
N LEU A 69 6.10 5.09 0.92
CA LEU A 69 6.53 3.78 1.39
C LEU A 69 6.76 3.75 2.90
N LEU A 70 7.41 4.77 3.46
CA LEU A 70 7.61 4.88 4.91
C LEU A 70 6.27 5.01 5.65
N PHE A 71 5.33 5.79 5.10
CA PHE A 71 3.98 5.88 5.66
C PHE A 71 3.25 4.52 5.64
N LEU A 72 3.38 3.76 4.55
CA LEU A 72 2.81 2.43 4.44
C LEU A 72 3.47 1.45 5.40
N ASP A 73 4.80 1.51 5.59
CA ASP A 73 5.51 0.74 6.61
C ASP A 73 4.90 0.98 7.99
N HIS A 74 4.71 2.24 8.38
CA HIS A 74 4.03 2.58 9.64
C HIS A 74 2.61 2.01 9.72
N CYS A 75 1.85 1.99 8.62
CA CYS A 75 0.53 1.34 8.59
C CYS A 75 0.64 -0.18 8.82
N PHE A 76 1.57 -0.87 8.14
CA PHE A 76 1.79 -2.30 8.33
C PHE A 76 2.29 -2.65 9.74
N ASN A 77 2.99 -1.72 10.40
CA ASN A 77 3.48 -1.86 11.77
C ASN A 77 2.48 -1.41 12.85
N SER A 78 1.27 -0.97 12.47
CA SER A 78 0.25 -0.44 13.41
C SER A 78 -1.08 -1.22 13.36
N LEU A 79 -1.04 -2.55 13.19
CA LEU A 79 -2.25 -3.38 13.05
C LEU A 79 -3.05 -3.53 14.35
N GLU A 80 -2.51 -3.12 15.49
CA GLU A 80 -3.25 -2.96 16.74
C GLU A 80 -4.26 -1.81 16.69
N VAL A 81 -4.13 -0.88 15.74
CA VAL A 81 -5.09 0.20 15.52
C VAL A 81 -6.18 -0.27 14.55
N ASP A 82 -7.40 -0.46 15.05
CA ASP A 82 -8.55 -0.98 14.30
C ASP A 82 -8.77 -0.31 12.94
N LEU A 83 -8.70 1.02 12.90
CA LEU A 83 -8.86 1.81 11.69
C LEU A 83 -7.82 1.47 10.62
N ILE A 84 -6.57 1.25 11.03
CA ILE A 84 -5.46 0.92 10.13
C ILE A 84 -5.59 -0.53 9.67
N ARG A 85 -5.82 -1.44 10.62
CA ARG A 85 -6.02 -2.87 10.38
C ARG A 85 -7.12 -3.14 9.36
N SER A 86 -8.25 -2.44 9.44
CA SER A 86 -9.36 -2.65 8.51
C SER A 86 -9.03 -2.29 7.06
N GLN A 87 -8.06 -1.39 6.83
CA GLN A 87 -7.55 -1.08 5.49
C GLN A 87 -6.47 -2.09 5.08
N VAL A 88 -5.48 -2.30 5.93
CA VAL A 88 -4.31 -3.13 5.62
C VAL A 88 -4.66 -4.61 5.42
N GLN A 89 -5.63 -5.13 6.18
CA GLN A 89 -6.02 -6.54 6.10
C GLN A 89 -6.47 -6.95 4.68
N GLN A 90 -7.00 -6.02 3.90
CA GLN A 90 -7.42 -6.27 2.50
C GLN A 90 -6.21 -6.55 1.58
N LEU A 91 -5.03 -6.03 1.94
CA LEU A 91 -3.78 -6.18 1.19
C LEU A 91 -3.02 -7.48 1.51
N ILE A 92 -3.23 -8.04 2.71
CA ILE A 92 -2.42 -9.16 3.26
C ILE A 92 -3.21 -10.43 3.58
N SER A 93 -4.52 -10.45 3.31
CA SER A 93 -5.34 -11.65 3.48
C SER A 93 -5.17 -12.62 2.33
N LEU A 94 -5.69 -13.86 2.48
CA LEU A 94 -5.64 -14.90 1.44
C LEU A 94 -5.97 -14.42 0.01
N PRO A 95 -6.96 -13.54 -0.24
CA PRO A 95 -7.22 -13.01 -1.59
C PRO A 95 -6.02 -12.36 -2.29
N MET A 96 -5.00 -11.91 -1.55
CA MET A 96 -3.76 -11.36 -2.14
C MET A 96 -3.02 -12.36 -3.03
N TRP A 97 -3.27 -13.66 -2.85
CA TRP A 97 -2.71 -14.72 -3.69
C TRP A 97 -3.15 -14.63 -5.16
N MET A 98 -4.09 -13.74 -5.49
CA MET A 98 -4.38 -13.34 -6.87
C MET A 98 -3.18 -12.75 -7.60
N GLY A 99 -2.18 -12.23 -6.87
CA GLY A 99 -0.91 -11.77 -7.43
C GLY A 99 0.09 -12.90 -7.72
N LEU A 100 -0.20 -14.15 -7.32
CA LEU A 100 0.66 -15.29 -7.64
C LEU A 100 0.47 -15.73 -9.09
N GLN A 101 1.52 -16.33 -9.65
CA GLN A 101 1.40 -17.06 -10.91
C GLN A 101 0.39 -18.20 -10.76
N PRO A 102 -0.47 -18.47 -11.75
CA PRO A 102 -1.53 -19.49 -11.64
C PRO A 102 -1.02 -20.87 -11.25
N ALA A 103 0.13 -21.30 -11.80
CA ALA A 103 0.75 -22.58 -11.45
C ALA A 103 1.20 -22.64 -9.99
N ARG A 104 1.72 -21.53 -9.45
CA ARG A 104 2.13 -21.43 -8.04
C ARG A 104 0.93 -21.44 -7.11
N LEU A 105 -0.12 -20.68 -7.43
CA LEU A 105 -1.38 -20.69 -6.69
C LEU A 105 -1.93 -22.12 -6.59
N GLU A 106 -2.03 -22.81 -7.72
CA GLU A 106 -2.57 -24.17 -7.76
C GLU A 106 -1.71 -25.17 -6.96
N LEU A 107 -0.38 -25.01 -7.00
CA LEU A 107 0.55 -25.80 -6.18
C LEU A 107 0.27 -25.61 -4.68
N GLU A 108 0.13 -24.36 -4.21
CA GLU A 108 -0.14 -24.09 -2.80
C GLU A 108 -1.53 -24.57 -2.36
N LEU A 109 -2.56 -24.40 -3.20
CA LEU A 109 -3.90 -24.91 -2.93
C LEU A 109 -3.99 -26.45 -2.95
N LYS A 110 -3.12 -27.14 -3.71
CA LYS A 110 -2.99 -28.61 -3.64
C LYS A 110 -2.32 -29.05 -2.34
N LYS A 111 -1.26 -28.36 -1.89
CA LYS A 111 -0.57 -28.67 -0.63
C LYS A 111 -1.48 -28.50 0.59
N THR A 112 -2.40 -27.53 0.57
CA THR A 112 -3.32 -27.27 1.69
C THR A 112 -4.77 -27.26 1.22
N PRO A 113 -5.44 -28.42 1.12
CA PRO A 113 -6.82 -28.53 0.60
C PRO A 113 -7.85 -27.67 1.33
N LYS A 114 -7.66 -27.38 2.63
CA LYS A 114 -8.53 -26.47 3.40
C LYS A 114 -8.55 -25.05 2.80
N LEU A 115 -7.41 -24.55 2.31
CA LEU A 115 -7.32 -23.23 1.67
C LEU A 115 -8.09 -23.17 0.36
N ARG A 116 -8.18 -24.28 -0.39
CA ARG A 116 -8.97 -24.35 -1.63
C ARG A 116 -10.45 -24.06 -1.36
N LYS A 117 -10.99 -24.55 -0.24
CA LYS A 117 -12.38 -24.26 0.16
C LYS A 117 -12.59 -22.76 0.39
N PHE A 118 -11.70 -22.11 1.14
CA PHE A 118 -11.75 -20.67 1.38
C PHE A 118 -11.54 -19.86 0.10
N TRP A 119 -10.59 -20.26 -0.75
CA TRP A 119 -10.34 -19.63 -2.04
C TRP A 119 -11.56 -19.66 -2.96
N ASN A 120 -12.24 -20.80 -3.05
CA ASN A 120 -13.47 -20.91 -3.83
C ASN A 120 -14.62 -20.06 -3.24
N LEU A 121 -14.71 -19.95 -1.92
CA LEU A 121 -15.69 -19.08 -1.26
C LEU A 121 -15.41 -17.60 -1.56
N ILE A 122 -14.15 -17.18 -1.53
CA ILE A 122 -13.73 -15.82 -1.91
C ILE A 122 -14.18 -15.50 -3.34
N LYS A 123 -13.84 -16.35 -4.31
CA LYS A 123 -14.26 -16.16 -5.71
C LYS A 123 -15.78 -16.05 -5.86
N LYS A 124 -16.54 -16.92 -5.18
CA LYS A 124 -18.01 -16.89 -5.20
C LYS A 124 -18.58 -15.62 -4.58
N ASN A 125 -17.91 -15.04 -3.58
CA ASN A 125 -18.32 -13.76 -3.00
C ASN A 125 -17.98 -12.60 -3.93
N ASP A 126 -16.83 -12.64 -4.60
CA ASP A 126 -16.44 -11.62 -5.59
C ASP A 126 -17.43 -11.57 -6.77
N GLU A 127 -17.98 -12.71 -7.20
CA GLU A 127 -19.01 -12.78 -8.24
C GLU A 127 -20.29 -11.99 -7.88
N LYS A 128 -20.56 -11.78 -6.59
CA LYS A 128 -21.73 -11.05 -6.09
C LYS A 128 -21.47 -9.56 -5.89
N MET A 129 -20.21 -9.13 -5.95
CA MET A 129 -19.85 -7.72 -5.82
C MET A 129 -20.27 -6.96 -7.07
N ASP A 130 -20.61 -5.69 -6.92
CA ASP A 130 -20.76 -4.80 -8.05
C ASP A 130 -19.40 -4.68 -8.81
N PRO A 131 -19.43 -4.40 -10.12
CA PRO A 131 -18.21 -4.40 -10.93
C PRO A 131 -17.13 -3.43 -10.44
N GLU A 132 -17.53 -2.26 -9.91
CA GLU A 132 -16.60 -1.22 -9.45
C GLU A 132 -15.91 -1.63 -8.14
N ALA A 133 -16.68 -2.12 -7.16
CA ALA A 133 -16.12 -2.63 -5.90
C ALA A 133 -15.24 -3.86 -6.13
N ARG A 134 -15.59 -4.72 -7.10
CA ARG A 134 -14.76 -5.88 -7.45
C ARG A 134 -13.43 -5.46 -8.04
N GLU A 135 -13.43 -4.52 -8.97
CA GLU A 135 -12.19 -3.99 -9.56
C GLU A 135 -11.32 -3.33 -8.49
N HIS A 136 -11.93 -2.56 -7.59
CA HIS A 136 -11.23 -1.99 -6.45
C HIS A 136 -10.56 -3.05 -5.57
N ALA A 137 -11.32 -4.07 -5.16
CA ALA A 137 -10.79 -5.17 -4.35
C ALA A 137 -9.66 -5.90 -5.08
N TYR A 138 -9.73 -6.03 -6.40
CA TYR A 138 -8.68 -6.66 -7.20
C TYR A 138 -7.40 -5.83 -7.26
N GLN A 139 -7.51 -4.50 -7.30
CA GLN A 139 -6.37 -3.59 -7.19
C GLN A 139 -5.68 -3.74 -5.83
N GLU A 140 -6.45 -3.72 -4.74
CA GLU A 140 -5.94 -3.89 -3.38
C GLU A 140 -5.23 -5.24 -3.18
N ARG A 141 -5.83 -6.33 -3.66
CA ARG A 141 -5.25 -7.68 -3.56
C ARG A 141 -3.96 -7.84 -4.36
N ARG A 142 -3.76 -7.06 -5.42
CA ARG A 142 -2.55 -7.10 -6.26
C ARG A 142 -1.52 -6.06 -5.85
N PHE A 143 -1.87 -5.11 -4.98
CA PHE A 143 -1.03 -3.99 -4.59
C PHE A 143 0.41 -4.39 -4.25
N LEU A 144 0.61 -5.31 -3.30
CA LEU A 144 1.97 -5.72 -2.90
C LEU A 144 2.73 -6.42 -4.03
N SER A 145 2.07 -7.25 -4.83
CA SER A 145 2.72 -7.90 -5.97
C SER A 145 3.17 -6.88 -7.04
N GLN A 146 2.35 -5.87 -7.30
CA GLN A 146 2.67 -4.77 -8.22
C GLN A 146 3.78 -3.87 -7.66
N LEU A 147 3.76 -3.59 -6.35
CA LEU A 147 4.79 -2.81 -5.68
C LEU A 147 6.17 -3.50 -5.78
N ILE A 148 6.21 -4.83 -5.63
CA ILE A 148 7.43 -5.61 -5.85
C ILE A 148 7.93 -5.50 -7.30
N GLN A 149 7.04 -5.59 -8.29
CA GLN A 149 7.44 -5.43 -9.70
C GLN A 149 8.00 -4.02 -9.97
N LYS A 150 7.35 -2.99 -9.41
CA LYS A 150 7.84 -1.62 -9.49
C LYS A 150 9.22 -1.47 -8.85
N PHE A 151 9.41 -2.00 -7.64
CA PHE A 151 10.71 -2.01 -6.98
C PHE A 151 11.79 -2.68 -7.83
N ILE A 152 11.50 -3.85 -8.43
CA ILE A 152 12.44 -4.54 -9.31
C ILE A 152 12.79 -3.67 -10.54
N SER A 153 11.83 -2.93 -11.09
CA SER A 153 12.06 -2.01 -12.19
C SER A 153 12.99 -0.86 -11.80
N VAL A 154 12.76 -0.23 -10.64
CA VAL A 154 13.62 0.82 -10.09
C VAL A 154 15.02 0.27 -9.78
N LEU A 155 15.11 -0.92 -9.21
CA LEU A 155 16.39 -1.56 -8.92
C LEU A 155 17.20 -1.81 -10.20
N LYS A 156 16.54 -2.20 -11.30
CA LYS A 156 17.18 -2.43 -12.60
C LYS A 156 17.61 -1.15 -13.32
N SER A 157 17.01 0.00 -13.00
CA SER A 157 17.41 1.28 -13.61
C SER A 157 18.67 1.86 -12.97
N ILE A 158 19.13 1.31 -11.86
CA ILE A 158 20.35 1.73 -11.17
C ILE A 158 21.58 1.22 -11.95
N PRO A 159 22.50 2.10 -12.40
CA PRO A 159 23.68 1.70 -13.18
C PRO A 159 24.70 0.95 -12.32
N LEU A 160 25.53 0.08 -12.91
CA LEU A 160 26.58 -0.66 -12.17
C LEU A 160 27.72 0.25 -11.66
N SER A 161 27.95 1.37 -12.33
CA SER A 161 28.95 2.38 -11.99
C SER A 161 28.48 3.75 -12.51
N GLY A 162 28.81 4.83 -11.80
CA GLY A 162 28.46 6.21 -12.18
C GLY A 162 27.77 7.01 -11.07
N ASN A 163 27.14 8.12 -11.44
CA ASN A 163 26.41 8.99 -10.52
C ASN A 163 25.10 8.35 -10.08
N TRP A 164 25.12 7.80 -8.87
CA TRP A 164 23.92 7.29 -8.20
C TRP A 164 22.93 8.43 -7.94
N PRO A 165 21.62 8.17 -8.03
CA PRO A 165 20.62 9.13 -7.57
C PRO A 165 20.90 9.53 -6.10
N PRO A 166 20.78 10.82 -5.73
CA PRO A 166 21.05 11.32 -4.37
C PRO A 166 20.27 10.62 -3.25
N LEU A 167 19.20 9.90 -3.60
CA LEU A 167 18.37 9.15 -2.65
C LEU A 167 19.11 7.97 -2.01
N LEU A 168 20.09 7.36 -2.69
CA LEU A 168 20.89 6.27 -2.11
C LEU A 168 21.93 6.77 -1.11
N SER A 169 22.38 8.03 -1.25
CA SER A 169 23.27 8.68 -0.27
C SER A 169 22.54 9.16 1.00
N SER A 170 21.22 9.32 0.95
CA SER A 170 20.41 9.88 2.05
C SER A 170 19.70 8.83 2.92
N LEU A 171 19.88 7.53 2.64
CA LEU A 171 19.36 6.45 3.50
C LEU A 171 19.94 6.49 4.92
N TYR A 172 21.04 7.21 5.14
CA TYR A 172 21.60 7.50 6.47
C TYR A 172 20.84 8.54 7.29
N ILE A 173 19.83 9.22 6.71
CA ILE A 173 19.05 10.26 7.41
C ILE A 173 17.68 9.71 7.88
N ILE A 174 17.29 8.50 7.46
CA ILE A 174 15.98 7.89 7.78
C ILE A 174 16.12 6.71 8.77
N MET A 175 17.35 6.26 9.08
CA MET A 175 17.65 5.35 10.20
C MET A 175 18.24 6.12 11.37
#